data_AF-A0A8J6ZRE7-F1
#
_entry.id   AF-A0A8J6ZRE7-F1
#
_cell.length_a   1.000
_cell.length_b   1.000
_cell.length_c   1.000
_cell.angle_alpha   90.00
_cell.angle_beta   90.00
_cell.angle_gamma   90.00
#
_symmetry.space_group_name_H-M   'P 1'
#
loop_
_entity.id
_entity.type
_entity.pdbx_description
1 polymer ?
#
loop_
_entity_poly.entity_id
_entity_poly.type
_entity_poly.pdbx_seq_one_letter_code
_entity_poly.pdbx_strand_id
1 'polypeptide(L)'
;MTTYNAEIQSTNTGTQEHCSADPDQLLTIGRAINQQIRVKFDDTKYAIYTVRNTPQETPDNIVRVTQEGGSRLGQSNFPFNVTIDSQVVNTTYNDDDAQESKEFVERLTDNGTHKKLIAIAPHGGLIEIKTDKQAERVASQLASKGVSCWLCKGWGDSTIGAYDRWHITSTDINEESFPLLKTIINRGFTHAVAFHGFTKNNILIGGRASDPLKQQIKTAIEKAIVGSGISVDIASAKSGYGGDTPQNIVNRLSNGNGIQIEQCSEARKQYWEKIADAVASVYESLI
;
A
#
# COMPACT_ATOMS: atom_id res chain seq x y z
N MET A 1 5.43 15.37 -17.31
CA MET A 1 5.83 15.44 -15.89
C MET A 1 7.23 16.02 -15.84
N THR A 2 7.48 16.92 -14.90
CA THR A 2 8.82 17.48 -14.70
C THR A 2 9.71 16.41 -14.10
N THR A 3 10.93 16.30 -14.59
CA THR A 3 11.94 15.35 -14.09
C THR A 3 13.27 16.06 -13.88
N TYR A 4 14.12 15.52 -13.03
CA TYR A 4 15.52 15.97 -12.90
C TYR A 4 16.48 14.78 -12.82
N ASN A 5 17.71 14.97 -13.30
CA ASN A 5 18.77 13.99 -13.19
C ASN A 5 19.40 14.09 -11.80
N ALA A 6 19.63 12.94 -11.17
CA ALA A 6 20.23 12.87 -9.85
C ALA A 6 21.33 11.81 -9.78
N GLU A 7 22.22 11.97 -8.80
CA GLU A 7 23.17 10.94 -8.39
C GLU A 7 22.66 10.29 -7.09
N ILE A 8 22.55 8.96 -7.08
CA ILE A 8 22.18 8.22 -5.88
C ILE A 8 23.41 7.90 -5.03
N GLN A 9 23.29 8.13 -3.72
CA GLN A 9 24.27 7.76 -2.70
C GLN A 9 23.66 6.93 -1.56
N SER A 10 24.45 6.01 -0.98
CA SER A 10 24.00 5.07 0.08
C SER A 10 24.24 5.61 1.50
N THR A 11 23.53 6.67 1.88
CA THR A 11 23.74 7.35 3.19
C THR A 11 22.44 7.62 3.94
N ASN A 12 21.31 7.11 3.46
CA ASN A 12 20.04 7.22 4.16
C ASN A 12 19.97 6.22 5.33
N THR A 13 19.32 6.60 6.42
CA THR A 13 19.14 5.77 7.64
C THR A 13 17.72 5.21 7.80
N GLY A 14 16.84 5.47 6.83
CA GLY A 14 15.46 4.97 6.79
C GLY A 14 15.37 3.50 6.36
N THR A 15 14.24 3.15 5.75
CA THR A 15 14.02 1.82 5.16
C THR A 15 14.36 1.81 3.67
N GLN A 16 14.29 0.63 3.04
CA GLN A 16 14.42 0.47 1.59
C GLN A 16 13.42 1.31 0.76
N GLU A 17 12.33 1.76 1.40
CA GLU A 17 11.29 2.59 0.79
C GLU A 17 11.54 4.08 0.95
N HIS A 18 12.57 4.46 1.68
CA HIS A 18 12.85 5.85 2.00
C HIS A 18 13.97 6.42 1.15
N CYS A 19 13.80 7.68 0.80
CA CYS A 19 14.84 8.49 0.19
C CYS A 19 14.92 9.86 0.86
N SER A 20 15.98 10.59 0.55
CA SER A 20 16.06 12.03 0.77
C SER A 20 16.55 12.70 -0.50
N ALA A 21 16.14 13.94 -0.73
CA ALA A 21 16.53 14.72 -1.88
C ALA A 21 16.52 16.21 -1.51
N ASP A 22 17.23 17.02 -2.28
CA ASP A 22 17.27 18.46 -2.07
C ASP A 22 15.87 19.09 -2.12
N PRO A 23 15.50 19.97 -1.17
CA PRO A 23 14.18 20.58 -1.12
C PRO A 23 13.85 21.40 -2.38
N ASP A 24 14.82 22.10 -2.99
CA ASP A 24 14.57 22.93 -4.17
C ASP A 24 14.28 22.04 -5.38
N GLN A 25 15.02 20.96 -5.56
CA GLN A 25 14.75 19.97 -6.62
C GLN A 25 13.39 19.29 -6.45
N LEU A 26 13.01 18.94 -5.22
CA LEU A 26 11.67 18.38 -4.95
C LEU A 26 10.55 19.36 -5.29
N LEU A 27 10.74 20.65 -4.98
CA LEU A 27 9.78 21.70 -5.34
C LEU A 27 9.58 21.80 -6.86
N THR A 28 10.64 21.60 -7.67
CA THR A 28 10.51 21.64 -9.14
C THR A 28 9.57 20.58 -9.71
N ILE A 29 9.46 19.42 -9.05
CA ILE A 29 8.56 18.34 -9.42
C ILE A 29 7.26 18.33 -8.59
N GLY A 30 7.02 19.38 -7.80
CA GLY A 30 5.82 19.53 -6.97
C GLY A 30 5.73 18.47 -5.87
N ARG A 31 6.86 18.13 -5.24
CA ARG A 31 6.95 17.13 -4.18
C ARG A 31 7.50 17.71 -2.90
N ALA A 32 7.15 17.08 -1.79
CA ALA A 32 7.55 17.49 -0.44
C ALA A 32 7.85 16.28 0.44
N ILE A 33 8.32 16.54 1.66
CA ILE A 33 8.50 15.52 2.70
C ILE A 33 7.20 14.71 2.90
N ASN A 34 7.37 13.41 3.13
CA ASN A 34 6.35 12.37 3.25
C ASN A 34 5.56 12.06 1.97
N GLN A 35 5.87 12.68 0.83
CA GLN A 35 5.25 12.33 -0.46
C GLN A 35 6.09 11.30 -1.21
N GLN A 36 5.43 10.60 -2.15
CA GLN A 36 6.06 9.58 -2.97
C GLN A 36 6.62 10.18 -4.26
N ILE A 37 7.83 9.74 -4.61
CA ILE A 37 8.51 10.03 -5.87
C ILE A 37 8.83 8.71 -6.57
N ARG A 38 9.00 8.79 -7.89
CA ARG A 38 9.51 7.68 -8.70
C ARG A 38 10.97 7.96 -9.04
N VAL A 39 11.80 6.94 -8.83
CA VAL A 39 13.24 6.99 -9.07
C VAL A 39 13.56 5.96 -10.15
N LYS A 40 14.13 6.43 -11.26
CA LYS A 40 14.39 5.65 -12.46
C LYS A 40 15.89 5.57 -12.74
N PHE A 41 16.46 4.38 -12.64
CA PHE A 41 17.80 4.13 -13.15
C PHE A 41 17.78 4.03 -14.68
N ASP A 42 16.80 3.29 -15.22
CA ASP A 42 16.50 3.21 -16.64
C ASP A 42 15.01 2.90 -16.85
N ASP A 43 14.58 2.72 -18.11
CA ASP A 43 13.18 2.45 -18.48
C ASP A 43 12.63 1.12 -17.93
N THR A 44 13.51 0.21 -17.52
CA THR A 44 13.16 -1.10 -16.94
C THR A 44 13.40 -1.13 -15.44
N LYS A 45 14.34 -0.33 -14.91
CA LYS A 45 14.76 -0.34 -13.52
C LYS A 45 14.37 0.94 -12.81
N TYR A 46 13.26 0.87 -12.09
CA TYR A 46 12.74 2.00 -11.33
C TYR A 46 11.90 1.52 -10.16
N ALA A 47 11.72 2.36 -9.14
CA ALA A 47 10.87 2.07 -7.99
C ALA A 47 10.33 3.37 -7.38
N ILE A 48 9.26 3.26 -6.58
CA ILE A 48 8.73 4.40 -5.83
C ILE A 48 9.33 4.47 -4.42
N TYR A 49 9.55 5.68 -3.93
CA TYR A 49 10.12 5.96 -2.62
C TYR A 49 9.34 7.07 -1.93
N THR A 50 9.29 7.00 -0.60
CA THR A 50 8.82 8.10 0.25
C THR A 50 9.99 9.02 0.57
N VAL A 51 9.82 10.32 0.33
CA VAL A 51 10.79 11.34 0.75
C VAL A 51 10.67 11.50 2.27
N ARG A 52 11.72 11.17 3.03
CA ARG A 52 11.70 11.29 4.50
C ARG A 52 12.49 12.45 5.05
N ASN A 53 13.51 12.91 4.32
CA ASN A 53 14.32 14.05 4.69
C ASN A 53 14.58 14.91 3.45
N THR A 54 14.82 16.20 3.68
CA THR A 54 15.15 17.16 2.62
C THR A 54 16.40 17.96 3.00
N PRO A 55 17.57 17.31 3.08
CA PRO A 55 18.82 18.02 3.34
C PRO A 55 19.12 19.00 2.19
N GLN A 56 19.76 20.13 2.49
CA GLN A 56 20.36 20.93 1.43
C GLN A 56 21.57 20.17 0.91
N GLU A 57 21.53 19.76 -0.35
CA GLU A 57 22.60 18.97 -0.97
C GLU A 57 23.60 19.88 -1.69
N THR A 58 24.84 19.42 -1.81
CA THR A 58 25.86 20.10 -2.62
C THR A 58 26.73 19.05 -3.30
N PRO A 59 26.55 18.81 -4.62
CA PRO A 59 25.56 19.44 -5.50
C PRO A 59 24.09 19.10 -5.13
N ASP A 60 23.15 19.94 -5.54
CA ASP A 60 21.71 19.85 -5.21
C ASP A 60 20.99 18.66 -5.87
N ASN A 61 21.66 17.92 -6.73
CA ASN A 61 21.13 16.78 -7.47
C ASN A 61 21.45 15.43 -6.80
N ILE A 62 21.73 15.39 -5.49
CA ILE A 62 21.95 14.14 -4.76
C ILE A 62 20.62 13.58 -4.24
N VAL A 63 20.42 12.28 -4.43
CA VAL A 63 19.34 11.52 -3.79
C VAL A 63 19.96 10.44 -2.89
N ARG A 64 19.61 10.43 -1.60
CA ARG A 64 20.16 9.43 -0.67
C ARG A 64 19.14 8.34 -0.41
N VAL A 65 19.55 7.09 -0.61
CA VAL A 65 18.77 5.88 -0.29
C VAL A 65 19.59 4.97 0.63
N THR A 66 18.98 3.91 1.16
CA THR A 66 19.73 2.84 1.85
C THR A 66 20.33 1.87 0.82
N GLN A 67 21.19 0.95 1.24
CA GLN A 67 21.72 -0.08 0.34
C GLN A 67 20.60 -0.98 -0.22
N GLU A 68 19.63 -1.34 0.61
CA GLU A 68 18.42 -2.06 0.21
C GLU A 68 17.57 -1.19 -0.73
N GLY A 69 17.50 0.12 -0.48
CA GLY A 69 16.85 1.07 -1.37
C GLY A 69 17.46 1.07 -2.77
N GLY A 70 18.79 1.06 -2.90
CA GLY A 70 19.45 0.89 -4.21
C GLY A 70 19.17 -0.47 -4.86
N SER A 71 19.06 -1.52 -4.04
CA SER A 71 18.78 -2.89 -4.50
C SER A 71 17.40 -2.99 -5.18
N ARG A 72 16.43 -2.15 -4.79
CA ARG A 72 15.12 -2.03 -5.48
C ARG A 72 15.23 -1.50 -6.91
N LEU A 73 16.36 -0.89 -7.28
CA LEU A 73 16.70 -0.47 -8.65
C LEU A 73 17.64 -1.47 -9.35
N GLY A 74 17.91 -2.61 -8.71
CA GLY A 74 18.90 -3.58 -9.17
C GLY A 74 20.34 -3.05 -9.08
N GLN A 75 20.62 -2.10 -8.18
CA GLN A 75 21.93 -1.47 -8.02
C GLN A 75 22.49 -1.67 -6.60
N SER A 76 23.74 -2.09 -6.53
CA SER A 76 24.48 -2.25 -5.26
C SER A 76 25.80 -1.45 -5.23
N ASN A 77 26.21 -0.90 -6.38
CA ASN A 77 27.43 -0.13 -6.54
C ASN A 77 27.07 1.35 -6.64
N PHE A 78 27.46 2.14 -5.64
CA PHE A 78 27.22 3.57 -5.56
C PHE A 78 28.51 4.36 -5.86
N PRO A 79 28.40 5.61 -6.36
CA PRO A 79 27.18 6.28 -6.80
C PRO A 79 26.72 5.82 -8.19
N PHE A 80 25.47 6.13 -8.55
CA PHE A 80 24.94 5.92 -9.90
C PHE A 80 23.89 6.97 -10.27
N ASN A 81 23.74 7.24 -11.56
CA ASN A 81 22.81 8.26 -12.08
C ASN A 81 21.39 7.72 -12.22
N VAL A 82 20.41 8.58 -11.95
CA VAL A 82 18.97 8.29 -12.08
C VAL A 82 18.22 9.52 -12.60
N THR A 83 16.98 9.32 -13.01
CA THR A 83 15.97 10.37 -13.18
C THR A 83 14.92 10.28 -12.07
N ILE A 84 14.49 11.42 -11.56
CA ILE A 84 13.45 11.53 -10.53
C ILE A 84 12.22 12.21 -11.10
N ASP A 85 11.03 11.71 -10.77
CA ASP A 85 9.77 12.34 -11.15
C ASP A 85 8.64 12.15 -10.13
N SER A 86 7.56 12.91 -10.30
CA SER A 86 6.41 12.94 -9.41
C SER A 86 5.36 11.84 -9.70
N GLN A 87 5.54 11.02 -10.74
CA GLN A 87 4.57 10.02 -11.16
C GLN A 87 4.57 8.80 -10.25
N VAL A 88 3.60 8.73 -9.36
CA VAL A 88 3.43 7.52 -8.54
C VAL A 88 2.48 6.57 -9.26
N VAL A 89 1.28 7.06 -9.60
CA VAL A 89 0.23 6.32 -10.29
C VAL A 89 0.18 6.66 -11.78
N ASN A 90 -0.10 5.68 -12.63
CA ASN A 90 -0.53 5.91 -14.00
C ASN A 90 -2.06 6.06 -14.03
N THR A 91 -2.53 7.27 -14.35
CA THR A 91 -3.97 7.61 -14.33
C THR A 91 -4.70 7.28 -15.62
N THR A 92 -3.98 6.82 -16.65
CA THR A 92 -4.54 6.58 -17.98
C THR A 92 -4.71 5.10 -18.31
N TYR A 93 -3.95 4.23 -17.64
CA TYR A 93 -3.96 2.80 -17.91
C TYR A 93 -5.11 2.09 -17.21
N ASN A 94 -5.76 1.18 -17.94
CA ASN A 94 -6.59 0.15 -17.34
C ASN A 94 -5.69 -0.93 -16.67
N ASP A 95 -6.27 -1.97 -16.07
CA ASP A 95 -5.52 -3.00 -15.35
C ASP A 95 -4.67 -3.88 -16.29
N ASP A 96 -5.17 -4.18 -17.49
CA ASP A 96 -4.48 -5.01 -18.47
C ASP A 96 -3.26 -4.28 -19.06
N ASP A 97 -3.43 -3.00 -19.44
CA ASP A 97 -2.35 -2.14 -19.93
C ASP A 97 -1.25 -1.96 -18.87
N ALA A 98 -1.66 -1.79 -17.60
CA ALA A 98 -0.74 -1.69 -16.48
C ALA A 98 0.00 -3.01 -16.22
N GLN A 99 -0.67 -4.15 -16.36
CA GLN A 99 -0.04 -5.45 -16.25
C GLN A 99 0.97 -5.73 -17.37
N GLU A 100 0.63 -5.37 -18.61
CA GLU A 100 1.52 -5.50 -19.76
C GLU A 100 2.76 -4.63 -19.58
N SER A 101 2.55 -3.36 -19.21
CA SER A 101 3.59 -2.34 -19.04
C SER A 101 4.33 -2.38 -17.70
N LYS A 102 3.99 -3.32 -16.81
CA LYS A 102 4.56 -3.44 -15.44
C LYS A 102 4.41 -2.16 -14.62
N GLU A 103 3.28 -1.48 -14.78
CA GLU A 103 3.01 -0.17 -14.18
C GLU A 103 2.23 -0.27 -12.86
N PHE A 104 1.95 0.88 -12.26
CA PHE A 104 1.20 1.02 -11.03
C PHE A 104 -0.01 1.93 -11.22
N VAL A 105 -1.17 1.47 -10.76
CA VAL A 105 -2.43 2.17 -10.94
C VAL A 105 -3.24 2.24 -9.66
N GLU A 106 -4.08 3.27 -9.58
CA GLU A 106 -5.01 3.49 -8.49
C GLU A 106 -6.44 3.27 -8.99
N ARG A 107 -7.30 2.68 -8.15
CA ARG A 107 -8.72 2.45 -8.44
C ARG A 107 -9.57 2.89 -7.27
N LEU A 108 -10.75 3.41 -7.60
CA LEU A 108 -11.76 3.78 -6.63
C LEU A 108 -13.14 3.39 -7.16
N THR A 109 -13.84 2.55 -6.41
CA THR A 109 -15.29 2.33 -6.55
C THR A 109 -15.95 3.05 -5.40
N ASP A 110 -16.70 4.12 -5.69
CA ASP A 110 -17.29 4.97 -4.67
C ASP A 110 -18.55 5.65 -5.21
N ASN A 111 -19.58 5.78 -4.37
CA ASN A 111 -20.81 6.49 -4.72
C ASN A 111 -20.80 7.96 -4.29
N GLY A 112 -19.66 8.45 -3.78
CA GLY A 112 -19.43 9.84 -3.35
C GLY A 112 -20.05 10.22 -2.01
N THR A 113 -20.96 9.41 -1.45
CA THR A 113 -21.80 9.81 -0.31
C THR A 113 -21.77 8.85 0.88
N HIS A 114 -21.48 7.57 0.63
CA HIS A 114 -21.37 6.55 1.68
C HIS A 114 -20.24 6.87 2.65
N LYS A 115 -20.50 6.59 3.92
CA LYS A 115 -19.54 6.82 5.02
C LYS A 115 -19.45 5.65 5.98
N LYS A 116 -20.09 4.50 5.73
CA LYS A 116 -20.08 3.41 6.74
C LYS A 116 -18.83 2.55 6.64
N LEU A 117 -18.51 2.05 5.46
CA LEU A 117 -17.40 1.12 5.24
C LEU A 117 -16.66 1.45 3.95
N ILE A 118 -15.33 1.39 4.04
CA ILE A 118 -14.44 1.27 2.89
C ILE A 118 -13.57 0.02 3.01
N ALA A 119 -13.52 -0.80 1.96
CA ALA A 119 -12.55 -1.89 1.84
C ALA A 119 -11.35 -1.42 1.03
N ILE A 120 -10.13 -1.73 1.47
CA ILE A 120 -8.91 -1.26 0.80
C ILE A 120 -7.87 -2.34 0.60
N ALA A 121 -7.06 -2.15 -0.45
CA ALA A 121 -5.83 -2.89 -0.68
C ALA A 121 -4.77 -1.93 -1.22
N PRO A 122 -3.95 -1.31 -0.35
CA PRO A 122 -2.86 -0.42 -0.79
C PRO A 122 -1.75 -1.16 -1.56
N HIS A 123 -1.74 -2.50 -1.51
CA HIS A 123 -0.69 -3.35 -2.08
C HIS A 123 -1.27 -4.45 -2.99
N GLY A 124 -2.24 -4.11 -3.82
CA GLY A 124 -2.89 -5.00 -4.76
C GLY A 124 -2.08 -5.37 -6.00
N GLY A 125 -2.68 -6.19 -6.87
CA GLY A 125 -2.02 -6.69 -8.08
C GLY A 125 -1.00 -7.77 -7.74
N LEU A 126 0.25 -7.61 -8.18
CA LEU A 126 1.35 -8.54 -7.89
C LEU A 126 2.21 -8.10 -6.69
N ILE A 127 1.94 -6.94 -6.08
CA ILE A 127 2.65 -6.47 -4.87
C ILE A 127 2.39 -7.47 -3.73
N GLU A 128 1.13 -7.62 -3.36
CA GLU A 128 0.64 -8.65 -2.44
C GLU A 128 -0.54 -9.36 -3.09
N ILE A 129 -0.22 -10.38 -3.90
CA ILE A 129 -1.17 -11.17 -4.71
C ILE A 129 -2.53 -11.38 -4.00
N LYS A 130 -3.62 -11.01 -4.70
CA LYS A 130 -5.05 -11.17 -4.35
C LYS A 130 -5.62 -10.25 -3.26
N THR A 131 -4.84 -9.37 -2.63
CA THR A 131 -5.40 -8.42 -1.66
C THR A 131 -6.41 -7.46 -2.31
N ASP A 132 -6.15 -7.00 -3.54
CA ASP A 132 -7.09 -6.22 -4.35
C ASP A 132 -8.40 -6.97 -4.57
N LYS A 133 -8.31 -8.25 -4.94
CA LYS A 133 -9.48 -9.09 -5.18
C LYS A 133 -10.31 -9.29 -3.92
N GLN A 134 -9.69 -9.33 -2.75
CA GLN A 134 -10.42 -9.42 -1.48
C GLN A 134 -11.20 -8.13 -1.19
N ALA A 135 -10.56 -6.96 -1.35
CA ALA A 135 -11.22 -5.67 -1.16
C ALA A 135 -12.36 -5.46 -2.19
N GLU A 136 -12.12 -5.76 -3.47
CA GLU A 136 -13.16 -5.76 -4.52
C GLU A 136 -14.33 -6.67 -4.16
N ARG A 137 -14.05 -7.87 -3.66
CA ARG A 137 -15.08 -8.84 -3.28
C ARG A 137 -15.93 -8.36 -2.10
N VAL A 138 -15.32 -7.78 -1.06
CA VAL A 138 -16.08 -7.18 0.06
C VAL A 138 -17.03 -6.10 -0.46
N ALA A 139 -16.55 -5.20 -1.30
CA ALA A 139 -17.37 -4.13 -1.87
C ALA A 139 -18.49 -4.67 -2.77
N SER A 140 -18.20 -5.71 -3.57
CA SER A 140 -19.18 -6.37 -4.45
C SER A 140 -20.30 -7.06 -3.66
N GLN A 141 -19.96 -7.84 -2.62
CA GLN A 141 -20.94 -8.49 -1.76
C GLN A 141 -21.86 -7.49 -1.05
N LEU A 142 -21.34 -6.30 -0.75
CA LEU A 142 -22.05 -5.24 -0.05
C LEU A 142 -22.45 -4.07 -0.99
N ALA A 143 -22.55 -4.33 -2.29
CA ALA A 143 -22.81 -3.29 -3.29
C ALA A 143 -24.16 -2.58 -3.06
N SER A 144 -25.19 -3.33 -2.62
CA SER A 144 -26.50 -2.78 -2.26
C SER A 144 -26.45 -1.80 -1.08
N LYS A 145 -25.38 -1.86 -0.26
CA LYS A 145 -25.11 -0.94 0.85
C LYS A 145 -24.19 0.21 0.48
N GLY A 146 -23.74 0.28 -0.78
CA GLY A 146 -22.91 1.36 -1.30
C GLY A 146 -21.48 1.41 -0.75
N VAL A 147 -20.93 0.26 -0.33
CA VAL A 147 -19.56 0.17 0.22
C VAL A 147 -18.52 0.67 -0.78
N SER A 148 -17.62 1.54 -0.29
CA SER A 148 -16.53 2.09 -1.09
C SER A 148 -15.36 1.10 -1.15
N CYS A 149 -14.57 1.15 -2.22
CA CYS A 149 -13.39 0.32 -2.41
C CYS A 149 -12.24 1.16 -2.97
N TRP A 150 -11.09 1.19 -2.30
CA TRP A 150 -9.89 1.88 -2.80
C TRP A 150 -8.71 0.92 -2.92
N LEU A 151 -8.07 0.91 -4.09
CA LEU A 151 -7.05 -0.06 -4.44
C LEU A 151 -5.86 0.65 -5.07
N CYS A 152 -4.68 0.14 -4.74
CA CYS A 152 -3.47 0.33 -5.52
C CYS A 152 -3.08 -1.01 -6.11
N LYS A 153 -2.73 -1.06 -7.40
CA LYS A 153 -2.37 -2.30 -8.11
C LYS A 153 -1.06 -2.08 -8.83
N GLY A 154 -0.07 -2.91 -8.51
CA GLY A 154 1.25 -2.84 -9.13
C GLY A 154 1.65 -4.16 -9.76
N TRP A 155 2.33 -4.07 -10.90
CA TRP A 155 2.91 -5.22 -11.59
C TRP A 155 4.41 -5.07 -11.77
N GLY A 156 5.13 -6.17 -11.80
CA GLY A 156 6.57 -6.17 -12.00
C GLY A 156 6.99 -7.33 -12.89
N ASP A 157 8.26 -7.34 -13.24
CA ASP A 157 8.90 -8.36 -14.06
C ASP A 157 9.86 -9.21 -13.22
N SER A 158 10.58 -10.13 -13.87
CA SER A 158 11.57 -11.00 -13.21
C SER A 158 12.84 -10.27 -12.74
N THR A 159 13.03 -9.00 -13.10
CA THR A 159 14.22 -8.21 -12.75
C THR A 159 14.07 -7.57 -11.37
N ILE A 160 12.94 -6.90 -11.10
CA ILE A 160 12.70 -6.19 -9.83
C ILE A 160 11.48 -6.76 -9.09
N GLY A 161 10.50 -7.36 -9.76
CA GLY A 161 9.26 -7.78 -9.11
C GLY A 161 8.37 -6.60 -8.71
N ALA A 162 7.10 -6.86 -8.41
CA ALA A 162 6.12 -5.81 -8.12
C ALA A 162 6.30 -5.22 -6.71
N TYR A 163 6.67 -6.07 -5.73
CA TYR A 163 6.90 -5.64 -4.36
C TYR A 163 8.02 -4.60 -4.29
N ASP A 164 9.21 -4.93 -4.79
CA ASP A 164 10.35 -4.01 -4.74
C ASP A 164 10.08 -2.75 -5.58
N ARG A 165 9.34 -2.84 -6.67
CA ARG A 165 8.99 -1.68 -7.51
C ARG A 165 8.01 -0.72 -6.82
N TRP A 166 6.99 -1.25 -6.15
CA TRP A 166 5.77 -0.48 -5.82
C TRP A 166 5.35 -0.46 -4.35
N HIS A 167 5.90 -1.32 -3.50
CA HIS A 167 5.49 -1.34 -2.12
C HIS A 167 5.93 -0.06 -1.39
N ILE A 168 5.00 0.55 -0.65
CA ILE A 168 5.22 1.66 0.27
C ILE A 168 4.45 1.35 1.55
N THR A 169 5.11 1.39 2.69
CA THR A 169 4.55 1.11 4.01
C THR A 169 3.26 1.93 4.25
N SER A 170 2.24 1.32 4.83
CA SER A 170 0.90 1.93 5.00
C SER A 170 0.88 3.24 5.80
N THR A 171 1.88 3.50 6.64
CA THR A 171 2.04 4.77 7.37
C THR A 171 2.62 5.90 6.53
N ASP A 172 3.14 5.57 5.35
CA ASP A 172 3.94 6.47 4.52
C ASP A 172 3.13 6.93 3.31
N ILE A 173 2.08 6.19 2.94
CA ILE A 173 1.14 6.54 1.89
C ILE A 173 0.55 7.92 2.15
N ASN A 174 0.80 8.85 1.24
CA ASN A 174 0.35 10.23 1.34
C ASN A 174 -0.60 10.56 0.19
N GLU A 175 -1.80 11.00 0.52
CA GLU A 175 -2.88 11.36 -0.40
C GLU A 175 -2.46 12.36 -1.49
N GLU A 176 -1.47 13.22 -1.25
CA GLU A 176 -0.96 14.13 -2.28
C GLU A 176 -0.26 13.40 -3.44
N SER A 177 0.12 12.14 -3.23
CA SER A 177 0.71 11.25 -4.24
C SER A 177 -0.30 10.30 -4.90
N PHE A 178 -1.53 10.25 -4.39
CA PHE A 178 -2.58 9.30 -4.76
C PHE A 178 -3.90 10.06 -5.01
N PRO A 179 -4.14 10.51 -6.25
CA PRO A 179 -5.27 11.39 -6.58
C PRO A 179 -6.63 10.87 -6.14
N LEU A 180 -6.92 9.56 -6.25
CA LEU A 180 -8.23 9.02 -5.85
C LEU A 180 -8.35 8.94 -4.33
N LEU A 181 -7.29 8.54 -3.62
CA LEU A 181 -7.23 8.55 -2.16
C LEU A 181 -7.51 9.94 -1.60
N LYS A 182 -6.95 10.98 -2.23
CA LYS A 182 -7.19 12.38 -1.83
C LYS A 182 -8.66 12.76 -1.83
N THR A 183 -9.48 12.14 -2.68
CA THR A 183 -10.92 12.41 -2.73
C THR A 183 -11.72 11.79 -1.57
N ILE A 184 -11.17 10.77 -0.90
CA ILE A 184 -11.87 9.97 0.11
C ILE A 184 -11.22 10.03 1.50
N ILE A 185 -9.96 10.47 1.63
CA ILE A 185 -9.20 10.36 2.89
C ILE A 185 -9.88 11.08 4.06
N ASN A 186 -10.54 12.21 3.78
CA ASN A 186 -11.25 13.02 4.78
C ASN A 186 -12.76 12.72 4.85
N ARG A 187 -13.24 11.66 4.20
CA ARG A 187 -14.67 11.27 4.19
C ARG A 187 -15.19 10.91 5.59
N GLY A 188 -14.28 10.39 6.43
CA GLY A 188 -14.56 9.98 7.80
C GLY A 188 -15.42 8.72 7.85
N PHE A 189 -14.96 7.62 7.26
CA PHE A 189 -15.71 6.36 7.29
C PHE A 189 -15.89 5.86 8.72
N THR A 190 -17.01 5.20 9.03
CA THR A 190 -17.22 4.56 10.34
C THR A 190 -16.28 3.37 10.52
N HIS A 191 -15.99 2.65 9.45
CA HIS A 191 -15.11 1.49 9.41
C HIS A 191 -14.23 1.52 8.16
N ALA A 192 -13.03 0.97 8.27
CA ALA A 192 -12.22 0.59 7.13
C ALA A 192 -11.61 -0.79 7.36
N VAL A 193 -11.46 -1.56 6.30
CA VAL A 193 -10.76 -2.85 6.34
C VAL A 193 -9.70 -2.90 5.25
N ALA A 194 -8.46 -3.20 5.63
CA ALA A 194 -7.33 -3.31 4.72
C ALA A 194 -6.86 -4.77 4.62
N PHE A 195 -6.71 -5.26 3.39
CA PHE A 195 -6.11 -6.56 3.12
C PHE A 195 -4.64 -6.39 2.74
N HIS A 196 -3.79 -7.15 3.43
CA HIS A 196 -2.35 -7.17 3.23
C HIS A 196 -1.82 -8.60 3.14
N GLY A 197 -0.59 -8.73 2.67
CA GLY A 197 0.18 -9.94 2.59
C GLY A 197 1.54 -9.80 3.25
N PHE A 198 1.96 -10.84 3.98
CA PHE A 198 3.29 -10.88 4.60
C PHE A 198 3.95 -12.27 4.45
N THR A 199 5.14 -12.42 5.03
CA THR A 199 6.00 -13.60 4.87
C THR A 199 5.80 -14.67 5.95
N LYS A 200 4.99 -14.42 6.98
CA LYS A 200 4.67 -15.43 8.01
C LYS A 200 3.66 -16.45 7.50
N ASN A 201 3.41 -17.48 8.31
CA ASN A 201 2.57 -18.64 7.93
C ASN A 201 1.13 -18.57 8.47
N ASN A 202 0.72 -17.47 9.08
CA ASN A 202 -0.60 -17.29 9.69
C ASN A 202 -1.39 -16.12 9.08
N ILE A 203 -2.52 -15.76 9.68
CA ILE A 203 -3.25 -14.53 9.44
C ILE A 203 -3.19 -13.69 10.72
N LEU A 204 -2.89 -12.39 10.63
CA LEU A 204 -2.97 -11.45 11.75
C LEU A 204 -4.08 -10.43 11.54
N ILE A 205 -4.91 -10.24 12.56
CA ILE A 205 -5.95 -9.21 12.62
C ILE A 205 -5.46 -8.08 13.53
N GLY A 206 -5.24 -6.91 12.93
CA GLY A 206 -4.76 -5.70 13.59
C GLY A 206 -5.71 -4.52 13.41
N GLY A 207 -5.15 -3.31 13.43
CA GLY A 207 -5.88 -2.05 13.34
C GLY A 207 -6.32 -1.50 14.70
N ARG A 208 -6.96 -0.34 14.69
CA ARG A 208 -7.43 0.37 15.90
C ARG A 208 -8.90 0.11 16.25
N ALA A 209 -9.61 -0.65 15.43
CA ALA A 209 -10.94 -1.13 15.77
C ALA A 209 -10.96 -1.89 17.10
N SER A 210 -12.15 -1.96 17.70
CA SER A 210 -12.34 -2.56 19.01
C SER A 210 -11.98 -4.05 19.02
N ASP A 211 -11.49 -4.55 20.16
CA ASP A 211 -11.16 -5.97 20.33
C ASP A 211 -12.37 -6.90 20.04
N PRO A 212 -13.61 -6.57 20.41
CA PRO A 212 -14.78 -7.34 19.98
C PRO A 212 -14.92 -7.47 18.46
N LEU A 213 -14.69 -6.39 17.70
CA LEU A 213 -14.76 -6.45 16.23
C LEU A 213 -13.62 -7.29 15.65
N LYS A 214 -12.40 -7.13 16.16
CA LYS A 214 -11.26 -7.98 15.76
C LYS A 214 -11.54 -9.46 16.02
N GLN A 215 -12.15 -9.77 17.17
CA GLN A 215 -12.52 -11.14 17.52
C GLN A 215 -13.62 -11.70 16.61
N GLN A 216 -14.63 -10.90 16.25
CA GLN A 216 -15.67 -11.31 15.28
C GLN A 216 -15.07 -11.62 13.92
N ILE A 217 -14.18 -10.76 13.40
CA ILE A 217 -13.47 -10.98 12.13
C ILE A 217 -12.61 -12.24 12.21
N LYS A 218 -11.81 -12.39 13.28
CA LYS A 218 -11.00 -13.58 13.52
C LYS A 218 -11.86 -14.85 13.45
N THR A 219 -12.93 -14.93 14.24
CA THR A 219 -13.79 -16.11 14.30
C THR A 219 -14.49 -16.40 12.97
N ALA A 220 -14.91 -15.37 12.24
CA ALA A 220 -15.51 -15.55 10.92
C ALA A 220 -14.50 -16.14 9.92
N ILE A 221 -13.26 -15.63 9.92
CA ILE A 221 -12.19 -16.14 9.05
C ILE A 221 -11.81 -17.57 9.43
N GLU A 222 -11.58 -17.88 10.72
CA GLU A 222 -11.27 -19.23 11.21
C GLU A 222 -12.31 -20.25 10.73
N LYS A 223 -13.60 -19.90 10.84
CA LYS A 223 -14.70 -20.75 10.36
C LYS A 223 -14.67 -20.93 8.84
N ALA A 224 -14.35 -19.89 8.09
CA ALA A 224 -14.32 -19.94 6.62
C ALA A 224 -13.15 -20.78 6.06
N ILE A 225 -12.06 -20.92 6.83
CA ILE A 225 -10.86 -21.66 6.42
C ILE A 225 -10.61 -22.94 7.25
N VAL A 226 -11.65 -23.49 7.89
CA VAL A 226 -11.56 -24.76 8.64
C VAL A 226 -10.88 -25.84 7.79
N GLY A 227 -9.91 -26.53 8.39
CA GLY A 227 -9.12 -27.58 7.73
C GLY A 227 -7.90 -27.07 6.96
N SER A 228 -7.69 -25.76 6.83
CA SER A 228 -6.51 -25.19 6.15
C SER A 228 -5.19 -25.37 6.92
N GLY A 229 -5.25 -25.52 8.25
CA GLY A 229 -4.06 -25.52 9.12
C GLY A 229 -3.45 -24.13 9.36
N ILE A 230 -4.04 -23.06 8.82
CA ILE A 230 -3.57 -21.68 8.98
C ILE A 230 -4.18 -21.09 10.26
N SER A 231 -3.34 -20.61 11.19
CA SER A 231 -3.84 -19.93 12.39
C SER A 231 -4.29 -18.50 12.09
N VAL A 232 -5.28 -18.01 12.83
CA VAL A 232 -5.73 -16.62 12.77
C VAL A 232 -5.55 -16.01 14.15
N ASP A 233 -4.73 -14.98 14.26
CA ASP A 233 -4.35 -14.39 15.54
C ASP A 233 -4.68 -12.90 15.55
N ILE A 234 -5.04 -12.37 16.73
CA ILE A 234 -5.13 -10.92 16.90
C ILE A 234 -3.70 -10.41 17.16
N ALA A 235 -3.28 -9.40 16.42
CA ALA A 235 -1.97 -8.81 16.57
C ALA A 235 -1.79 -8.23 17.98
N SER A 236 -0.69 -8.56 18.63
CA SER A 236 -0.32 -7.89 19.87
C SER A 236 0.16 -6.46 19.59
N ALA A 237 0.10 -5.58 20.59
CA ALA A 237 0.63 -4.21 20.51
C ALA A 237 2.14 -4.13 20.20
N LYS A 238 2.86 -5.26 20.31
CA LYS A 238 4.30 -5.36 19.97
C LYS A 238 4.54 -5.88 18.55
N SER A 239 3.49 -6.25 17.82
CA SER A 239 3.62 -6.73 16.45
C SER A 239 3.94 -5.57 15.52
N GLY A 240 5.06 -5.64 14.81
CA GLY A 240 5.38 -4.70 13.72
C GLY A 240 4.38 -4.72 12.55
N TYR A 241 3.45 -5.68 12.56
CA TYR A 241 2.38 -5.87 11.56
C TYR A 241 0.99 -5.60 12.14
N GLY A 242 0.91 -4.94 13.30
CA GLY A 242 -0.35 -4.70 14.02
C GLY A 242 -1.22 -3.60 13.41
N GLY A 243 -0.66 -2.70 12.59
CA GLY A 243 -1.42 -1.65 11.90
C GLY A 243 -2.21 -0.70 12.81
N ASP A 244 -1.82 -0.56 14.08
CA ASP A 244 -2.56 0.16 15.12
C ASP A 244 -2.11 1.62 15.32
N THR A 245 -1.10 2.06 14.57
CA THR A 245 -0.65 3.45 14.55
C THR A 245 -1.71 4.36 13.90
N PRO A 246 -1.98 5.56 14.44
CA PRO A 246 -2.92 6.51 13.83
C PRO A 246 -2.56 6.90 12.39
N GLN A 247 -1.28 6.84 12.03
CA GLN A 247 -0.76 7.18 10.70
C GLN A 247 -1.03 6.11 9.65
N ASN A 248 -1.35 4.87 10.05
CA ASN A 248 -1.70 3.82 9.09
C ASN A 248 -2.96 4.20 8.31
N ILE A 249 -2.90 4.08 6.99
CA ILE A 249 -3.97 4.52 6.08
C ILE A 249 -5.35 3.95 6.42
N VAL A 250 -5.44 2.71 6.90
CA VAL A 250 -6.72 2.10 7.29
C VAL A 250 -7.37 2.85 8.46
N ASN A 251 -6.56 3.36 9.39
CA ASN A 251 -7.04 4.11 10.54
C ASN A 251 -7.37 5.55 10.17
N ARG A 252 -6.59 6.16 9.27
CA ARG A 252 -6.85 7.52 8.77
C ARG A 252 -8.20 7.61 8.05
N LEU A 253 -8.52 6.62 7.22
CA LEU A 253 -9.80 6.56 6.50
C LEU A 253 -11.01 6.40 7.43
N SER A 254 -10.83 5.82 8.62
CA SER A 254 -11.91 5.37 9.50
C SER A 254 -11.96 6.06 10.87
N ASN A 255 -11.35 7.24 11.01
CA ASN A 255 -11.25 7.96 12.29
C ASN A 255 -10.71 7.06 13.44
N GLY A 256 -9.79 6.15 13.12
CA GLY A 256 -9.20 5.21 14.08
C GLY A 256 -10.01 3.94 14.31
N ASN A 257 -10.97 3.58 13.46
CA ASN A 257 -11.73 2.33 13.55
C ASN A 257 -11.39 1.36 12.40
N GLY A 258 -10.11 1.25 12.08
CA GLY A 258 -9.60 0.41 11.01
C GLY A 258 -9.33 -1.02 11.47
N ILE A 259 -9.56 -1.99 10.59
CA ILE A 259 -9.12 -3.39 10.71
C ILE A 259 -8.04 -3.65 9.65
N GLN A 260 -6.88 -4.14 10.07
CA GLN A 260 -5.83 -4.62 9.16
C GLN A 260 -5.81 -6.15 9.16
N ILE A 261 -5.75 -6.77 7.99
CA ILE A 261 -5.70 -8.23 7.82
C ILE A 261 -4.42 -8.58 7.07
N GLU A 262 -3.41 -9.05 7.80
CA GLU A 262 -2.15 -9.54 7.25
C GLU A 262 -2.25 -11.04 6.99
N GLN A 263 -1.84 -11.48 5.80
CA GLN A 263 -2.10 -12.86 5.36
C GLN A 263 -0.88 -13.52 4.75
N CYS A 264 -0.62 -14.75 5.16
CA CYS A 264 0.41 -15.58 4.54
C CYS A 264 0.10 -15.81 3.05
N SER A 265 1.13 -16.19 2.29
CA SER A 265 0.95 -16.46 0.85
C SER A 265 -0.10 -17.55 0.60
N GLU A 266 -0.20 -18.55 1.48
CA GLU A 266 -1.15 -19.66 1.31
C GLU A 266 -2.60 -19.19 1.46
N ALA A 267 -2.89 -18.41 2.51
CA ALA A 267 -4.20 -17.80 2.74
C ALA A 267 -4.66 -16.98 1.52
N ARG A 268 -3.77 -16.14 0.96
CA ARG A 268 -4.08 -15.29 -0.20
C ARG A 268 -4.23 -16.07 -1.51
N LYS A 269 -3.53 -17.18 -1.69
CA LYS A 269 -3.62 -17.94 -2.94
C LYS A 269 -4.81 -18.89 -2.95
N GLN A 270 -5.08 -19.56 -1.83
CA GLN A 270 -6.07 -20.64 -1.78
C GLN A 270 -7.41 -20.24 -1.16
N TYR A 271 -7.41 -19.26 -0.25
CA TYR A 271 -8.58 -18.96 0.58
C TYR A 271 -9.09 -17.53 0.45
N TRP A 272 -8.55 -16.73 -0.48
CA TRP A 272 -8.85 -15.29 -0.58
C TRP A 272 -10.34 -14.98 -0.68
N GLU A 273 -11.10 -15.75 -1.48
CA GLU A 273 -12.56 -15.56 -1.61
C GLU A 273 -13.28 -15.82 -0.29
N LYS A 274 -12.97 -16.94 0.36
CA LYS A 274 -13.59 -17.34 1.63
C LYS A 274 -13.29 -16.32 2.74
N ILE A 275 -12.06 -15.81 2.78
CA ILE A 275 -11.64 -14.79 3.75
C ILE A 275 -12.41 -13.48 3.49
N ALA A 276 -12.49 -13.04 2.23
CA ALA A 276 -13.22 -11.82 1.89
C ALA A 276 -14.73 -11.95 2.17
N ASP A 277 -15.35 -13.09 1.87
CA ASP A 277 -16.76 -13.36 2.20
C ASP A 277 -17.00 -13.34 3.72
N ALA A 278 -16.10 -13.93 4.50
CA ALA A 278 -16.19 -13.91 5.96
C ALA A 278 -16.15 -12.48 6.51
N VAL A 279 -15.23 -11.66 6.00
CA VAL A 279 -15.12 -10.24 6.36
C VAL A 279 -16.38 -9.47 5.94
N ALA A 280 -16.87 -9.69 4.71
CA ALA A 280 -18.08 -9.05 4.21
C ALA A 280 -19.29 -9.39 5.10
N SER A 281 -19.45 -10.65 5.51
CA SER A 281 -20.55 -11.10 6.37
C SER A 281 -20.55 -10.42 7.75
N VAL A 282 -19.37 -10.22 8.35
CA VAL A 282 -19.26 -9.48 9.63
C VAL A 282 -19.74 -8.05 9.43
N TYR A 283 -19.23 -7.35 8.41
CA TYR A 283 -19.64 -5.97 8.16
C TYR A 283 -21.10 -5.85 7.71
N GLU A 284 -21.64 -6.83 7.00
CA GLU A 284 -23.06 -6.84 6.63
C GLU A 284 -23.97 -6.67 7.86
N SER A 285 -23.60 -7.25 9.00
CA SER A 285 -24.35 -7.10 10.25
C SER A 285 -24.18 -5.74 10.94
N LEU A 286 -23.17 -4.96 10.56
CA LEU A 286 -22.78 -3.70 11.20
C LEU A 286 -23.22 -2.45 10.42
N ILE A 287 -23.44 -2.56 9.10
CA ILE A 287 -23.71 -1.42 8.22
C ILE A 287 -25.10 -1.42 7.59
#